data_AF-A0A090RRM7-F1
#
_entry.id   AF-A0A090RRM7-F1
#
_cell.length_a   1.000
_cell.length_b   1.000
_cell.length_c   1.000
_cell.angle_alpha   90.00
_cell.angle_beta   90.00
_cell.angle_gamma   90.00
#
_symmetry.space_group_name_H-M   'P 1'
#
loop_
_entity.id
_entity.type
_entity.pdbx_description
1 polymer ?
#
loop_
_entity_poly.entity_id
_entity_poly.type
_entity_poly.pdbx_seq_one_letter_code
_entity_poly.pdbx_strand_id
1 'polypeptide(L)'
;MSNGEEIKTRYVVLAVGHSARDTFEMLHERGVYMEAKPFSVGFRVEHKQSVIDEARFGPNAGNPILGAADYKLVHHCKNGRTVYSFCMCPGGTVVAATSEEGRVVTNGMSQYSRAERNANSAIVVGISPEHDYPGDPLAGIRFQRELESNAYVLGGENYDAPAQKIGDFLKGNDPSALGDVEPSFTPGIKLTDLSKALPDFAIEAIREAIPAFDKKIKGFAGADGLLTGVETRTSSPVCIKRGKDYQSVNLKGFFPAGEGAGYAGGILSAGIDGIKVAEALALAMVEDLAEA
;
A
#
# COMPACT_ATOMS: atom_id res chain seq x y z
N MET A 1 -0.74 8.26 -28.13
CA MET A 1 -0.29 6.95 -27.61
C MET A 1 1.24 6.93 -27.61
N SER A 2 1.89 6.04 -26.84
CA SER A 2 3.37 5.98 -26.77
C SER A 2 4.05 5.66 -28.11
N ASN A 3 3.33 5.01 -29.04
CA ASN A 3 3.76 4.73 -30.42
C ASN A 3 3.52 5.91 -31.40
N GLY A 4 3.06 7.08 -30.92
CA GLY A 4 2.71 8.23 -31.76
C GLY A 4 1.31 8.19 -32.36
N GLU A 5 0.55 7.10 -32.19
CA GLU A 5 -0.84 7.01 -32.66
C GLU A 5 -1.75 7.99 -31.91
N GLU A 6 -2.73 8.56 -32.62
CA GLU A 6 -3.74 9.46 -32.06
C GLU A 6 -5.13 8.84 -32.13
N ILE A 7 -5.86 8.93 -31.01
CA ILE A 7 -7.27 8.56 -30.93
C ILE A 7 -8.06 9.81 -30.59
N LYS A 8 -8.90 10.27 -31.52
CA LYS A 8 -9.75 11.45 -31.31
C LYS A 8 -11.00 11.04 -30.53
N THR A 9 -11.22 11.67 -29.37
CA THR A 9 -12.43 11.49 -28.57
C THR A 9 -12.67 12.74 -27.72
N ARG A 10 -13.94 12.96 -27.37
CA ARG A 10 -14.37 13.97 -26.39
C ARG A 10 -14.63 13.37 -25.01
N TYR A 11 -14.57 12.05 -24.87
CA TYR A 11 -14.84 11.33 -23.61
C TYR A 11 -13.70 10.37 -23.32
N VAL A 12 -13.03 10.57 -22.19
CA VAL A 12 -11.85 9.82 -21.76
C VAL A 12 -11.97 9.48 -20.28
N VAL A 13 -11.95 8.19 -19.94
CA VAL A 13 -11.83 7.75 -18.54
C VAL A 13 -10.37 7.55 -18.20
N LEU A 14 -9.92 8.12 -17.08
CA LEU A 14 -8.59 7.90 -16.52
C LEU A 14 -8.68 6.96 -15.31
N ALA A 15 -8.39 5.67 -15.52
CA ALA A 15 -8.41 4.63 -14.49
C ALA A 15 -7.06 3.90 -14.39
N VAL A 16 -5.97 4.66 -14.33
CA VAL A 16 -4.58 4.17 -14.48
C VAL A 16 -3.96 3.54 -13.21
N GLY A 17 -4.70 3.53 -12.10
CA GLY A 17 -4.17 3.12 -10.79
C GLY A 17 -3.19 4.14 -10.22
N HIS A 18 -2.81 3.96 -8.94
CA HIS A 18 -2.01 4.94 -8.20
C HIS A 18 -0.49 4.81 -8.42
N SER A 19 -0.05 3.89 -9.29
CA SER A 19 1.36 3.70 -9.64
C SER A 19 1.74 4.30 -11.00
N ALA A 20 0.81 4.90 -11.73
CA ALA A 20 1.04 5.53 -13.04
C ALA A 20 1.71 6.91 -12.89
N ARG A 21 2.91 6.92 -12.28
CA ARG A 21 3.62 8.14 -11.86
C ARG A 21 4.02 9.03 -13.03
N ASP A 22 4.47 8.43 -14.13
CA ASP A 22 4.74 9.11 -15.40
C ASP A 22 3.50 9.81 -15.96
N THR A 23 2.34 9.17 -15.86
CA THR A 23 1.05 9.72 -16.27
C THR A 23 0.66 10.89 -15.36
N PHE A 24 0.90 10.80 -14.05
CA PHE A 24 0.67 11.91 -13.13
C PHE A 24 1.57 13.11 -13.41
N GLU A 25 2.85 12.88 -13.72
CA GLU A 25 3.78 13.94 -14.15
C GLU A 25 3.28 14.64 -15.42
N MET A 26 2.89 13.86 -16.44
CA MET A 26 2.32 14.40 -17.68
C MET A 26 1.04 15.21 -17.40
N LEU A 27 0.13 14.71 -16.57
CA LEU A 27 -1.11 15.43 -16.22
C LEU A 27 -0.81 16.76 -15.52
N HIS A 28 0.19 16.77 -14.64
CA HIS A 28 0.63 17.99 -13.95
C HIS A 28 1.20 19.02 -14.93
N GLU A 29 2.11 18.59 -15.82
CA GLU A 29 2.71 19.44 -16.86
C GLU A 29 1.65 20.01 -17.79
N ARG A 30 0.61 19.22 -18.10
CA ARG A 30 -0.53 19.64 -18.94
C ARG A 30 -1.57 20.47 -18.19
N GLY A 31 -1.35 20.78 -16.91
CA GLY A 31 -2.18 21.66 -16.11
C GLY A 31 -3.52 21.05 -15.66
N VAL A 32 -3.66 19.72 -15.68
CA VAL A 32 -4.85 19.05 -15.09
C VAL A 32 -4.80 19.22 -13.58
N TYR A 33 -5.92 19.66 -13.00
CA TYR A 33 -5.98 19.96 -11.58
C TYR A 33 -5.75 18.72 -10.70
N MET A 34 -4.82 18.82 -9.76
CA MET A 34 -4.48 17.76 -8.81
C MET A 34 -4.18 18.34 -7.44
N GLU A 35 -4.53 17.59 -6.38
CA GLU A 35 -4.23 17.92 -4.98
C GLU A 35 -3.36 16.82 -4.38
N ALA A 36 -2.42 17.19 -3.50
CA ALA A 36 -1.70 16.21 -2.70
C ALA A 36 -2.68 15.52 -1.74
N LYS A 37 -2.57 14.20 -1.61
CA LYS A 37 -3.49 13.39 -0.80
C LYS A 37 -2.71 12.59 0.26
N PRO A 38 -3.14 12.61 1.54
CA PRO A 38 -2.58 11.73 2.57
C PRO A 38 -2.69 10.25 2.20
N PHE A 39 -1.71 9.47 2.64
CA PHE A 39 -1.65 8.01 2.45
C PHE A 39 -0.96 7.36 3.66
N SER A 40 -0.60 6.07 3.59
CA SER A 40 0.10 5.38 4.68
C SER A 40 1.26 4.57 4.17
N VAL A 41 2.30 4.46 5.00
CA VAL A 41 3.53 3.70 4.72
C VAL A 41 3.88 2.80 5.90
N GLY A 42 4.62 1.73 5.66
CA GLY A 42 4.99 0.80 6.72
C GLY A 42 5.79 -0.38 6.25
N PHE A 43 5.67 -1.49 6.98
CA PHE A 43 6.38 -2.74 6.72
C PHE A 43 5.38 -3.89 6.55
N ARG A 44 5.72 -4.89 5.75
CA ARG A 44 5.02 -6.18 5.80
C ARG A 44 5.52 -6.96 7.00
N VAL A 45 4.59 -7.42 7.84
CA VAL A 45 4.90 -8.32 8.96
C VAL A 45 4.50 -9.74 8.61
N GLU A 46 5.33 -10.71 8.97
CA GLU A 46 5.06 -12.14 8.84
C GLU A 46 5.13 -12.85 10.19
N HIS A 47 4.14 -13.72 10.41
CA HIS A 47 4.09 -14.69 11.50
C HIS A 47 3.75 -16.06 10.90
N LYS A 48 4.11 -17.17 11.55
CA LYS A 48 3.54 -18.48 11.16
C LYS A 48 2.01 -18.39 11.22
N GLN A 49 1.31 -18.82 10.17
CA GLN A 49 -0.16 -18.75 10.11
C GLN A 49 -0.80 -19.46 11.31
N SER A 50 -0.19 -20.56 11.78
CA SER A 50 -0.63 -21.30 12.95
C SER A 50 -0.68 -20.47 14.24
N VAL A 51 0.15 -19.44 14.39
CA VAL A 51 0.12 -18.52 15.55
C VAL A 51 -1.16 -17.70 15.52
N ILE A 52 -1.59 -17.25 14.33
CA ILE A 52 -2.82 -16.49 14.15
C ILE A 52 -4.03 -17.42 14.31
N ASP A 53 -3.99 -18.62 13.73
CA ASP A 53 -5.07 -19.60 13.86
C ASP A 53 -5.33 -19.98 15.33
N GLU A 54 -4.26 -20.25 16.09
CA GLU A 54 -4.35 -20.54 17.52
C GLU A 54 -4.95 -19.37 18.30
N ALA A 55 -4.48 -18.14 18.04
CA ALA A 55 -4.95 -16.95 18.75
C ALA A 55 -6.40 -16.57 18.41
N ARG A 56 -6.91 -16.93 17.22
CA ARG A 56 -8.25 -16.56 16.75
C ARG A 56 -9.28 -17.65 16.96
N PHE A 57 -8.91 -18.90 16.73
CA PHE A 57 -9.83 -20.04 16.69
C PHE A 57 -9.52 -21.13 17.72
N GLY A 58 -8.27 -21.24 18.17
CA GLY A 58 -7.82 -22.29 19.10
C GLY A 58 -8.18 -23.70 18.59
N PRO A 59 -8.97 -24.51 19.32
CA PRO A 59 -9.30 -25.88 18.92
C PRO A 59 -10.08 -26.00 17.61
N ASN A 60 -10.66 -24.90 17.10
CA ASN A 60 -11.36 -24.88 15.81
C ASN A 60 -10.44 -24.50 14.63
N ALA A 61 -9.14 -24.31 14.84
CA ALA A 61 -8.18 -24.12 13.77
C ALA A 61 -8.18 -25.32 12.79
N GLY A 62 -8.08 -25.04 11.49
CA GLY A 62 -8.18 -26.06 10.42
C GLY A 62 -9.60 -26.43 10.02
N ASN A 63 -10.64 -25.79 10.58
CA ASN A 63 -12.02 -26.00 10.16
C ASN A 63 -12.22 -25.51 8.69
N PRO A 64 -12.74 -26.36 7.77
CA PRO A 64 -12.90 -26.01 6.36
C PRO A 64 -13.83 -24.82 6.07
N ILE A 65 -14.76 -24.50 6.98
CA ILE A 65 -15.69 -23.37 6.84
C ILE A 65 -15.05 -22.08 7.37
N LEU A 66 -14.35 -22.14 8.50
CA LEU A 66 -13.68 -20.97 9.07
C LEU A 66 -12.47 -20.53 8.21
N GLY A 67 -11.79 -21.50 7.59
CA GLY A 67 -10.59 -21.26 6.78
C GLY A 67 -9.39 -20.81 7.62
N ALA A 68 -8.40 -20.22 6.95
CA ALA A 68 -7.23 -19.62 7.60
C ALA A 68 -7.60 -18.31 8.30
N ALA A 69 -7.17 -18.14 9.54
CA ALA A 69 -7.57 -17.03 10.38
C ALA A 69 -7.05 -15.67 9.88
N ASP A 70 -7.88 -14.65 10.10
CA ASP A 70 -7.59 -13.26 9.79
C ASP A 70 -7.44 -12.38 11.03
N TYR A 71 -6.93 -11.17 10.82
CA TYR A 71 -6.92 -10.12 11.82
C TYR A 71 -7.06 -8.72 11.23
N LYS A 72 -7.53 -7.79 12.08
CA LYS A 72 -7.57 -6.36 11.81
C LYS A 72 -7.23 -5.59 13.08
N LEU A 73 -6.17 -4.80 13.03
CA LEU A 73 -5.57 -4.17 14.19
C LEU A 73 -5.43 -2.67 13.96
N VAL A 74 -5.66 -1.89 15.01
CA VAL A 74 -5.46 -0.43 15.05
C VAL A 74 -4.92 -0.05 16.42
N HIS A 75 -3.95 0.86 16.46
CA HIS A 75 -3.40 1.44 17.68
C HIS A 75 -3.14 2.94 17.48
N HIS A 76 -3.60 3.75 18.43
CA HIS A 76 -3.34 5.18 18.47
C HIS A 76 -2.15 5.42 19.39
N CYS A 77 -1.04 5.86 18.81
CA CYS A 77 0.25 6.00 19.48
C CYS A 77 0.32 7.31 20.26
N LYS A 78 1.24 7.37 21.23
CA LYS A 78 1.46 8.57 22.05
C LYS A 78 1.94 9.77 21.23
N ASN A 79 2.66 9.53 20.13
CA ASN A 79 3.13 10.57 19.22
C ASN A 79 2.04 11.11 18.27
N GLY A 80 0.77 10.78 18.52
CA GLY A 80 -0.39 11.27 17.75
C GLY A 80 -0.65 10.52 16.45
N ARG A 81 0.20 9.55 16.08
CA ARG A 81 0.01 8.72 14.88
C ARG A 81 -0.93 7.56 15.14
N THR A 82 -1.60 7.10 14.09
CA THR A 82 -2.38 5.87 14.11
C THR A 82 -1.68 4.81 13.27
N VAL A 83 -1.37 3.67 13.88
CA VAL A 83 -0.81 2.49 13.22
C VAL A 83 -1.92 1.45 13.07
N TYR A 84 -2.00 0.82 11.91
CA TYR A 84 -3.02 -0.18 11.64
C TYR A 84 -2.52 -1.28 10.69
N SER A 85 -3.18 -2.44 10.76
CA SER A 85 -2.95 -3.51 9.78
C SER A 85 -3.79 -3.29 8.52
N PHE A 86 -3.16 -3.44 7.37
CA PHE A 86 -3.73 -3.24 6.05
C PHE A 86 -3.42 -4.44 5.15
N CYS A 87 -4.37 -4.77 4.26
CA CYS A 87 -4.24 -5.87 3.30
C CYS A 87 -3.69 -7.15 3.94
N MET A 88 -4.35 -7.62 5.01
CA MET A 88 -3.96 -8.84 5.69
C MET A 88 -4.28 -10.04 4.78
N CYS A 89 -3.30 -10.94 4.64
CA CYS A 89 -3.26 -12.07 3.73
C CYS A 89 -3.01 -13.35 4.54
N PRO A 90 -4.06 -14.12 4.87
CA PRO A 90 -3.90 -15.40 5.55
C PRO A 90 -3.20 -16.41 4.64
N GLY A 91 -2.27 -17.18 5.20
CA GLY A 91 -1.52 -18.24 4.51
C GLY A 91 -1.05 -17.78 3.14
N GLY A 92 -0.35 -16.65 3.11
CA GLY A 92 0.01 -15.92 1.90
C GLY A 92 1.49 -15.61 1.80
N THR A 93 1.80 -14.75 0.84
CA THR A 93 3.16 -14.35 0.44
C THR A 93 3.27 -12.83 0.48
N VAL A 94 4.39 -12.32 0.98
CA VAL A 94 4.81 -10.93 0.75
C VAL A 94 5.40 -10.87 -0.66
N VAL A 95 4.97 -9.92 -1.49
CA VAL A 95 5.36 -9.85 -2.91
C VAL A 95 6.19 -8.63 -3.23
N ALA A 96 7.14 -8.76 -4.17
CA ALA A 96 7.83 -7.65 -4.80
C ALA A 96 6.88 -6.93 -5.76
N ALA A 97 6.46 -5.73 -5.38
CA ALA A 97 5.43 -4.96 -6.08
C ALA A 97 5.98 -3.70 -6.78
N THR A 98 7.29 -3.65 -7.02
CA THR A 98 7.90 -2.49 -7.68
C THR A 98 7.50 -2.43 -9.15
N SER A 99 7.34 -1.21 -9.65
CA SER A 99 7.06 -0.91 -11.06
C SER A 99 8.07 0.10 -11.63
N GLU A 100 9.17 0.33 -10.93
CA GLU A 100 10.21 1.29 -11.32
C GLU A 100 11.59 0.69 -11.03
N GLU A 101 12.57 0.99 -11.89
CA GLU A 101 13.95 0.56 -11.70
C GLU A 101 14.57 1.17 -10.43
N GLY A 102 15.48 0.42 -9.79
CA GLY A 102 16.21 0.88 -8.60
C GLY A 102 15.32 1.15 -7.38
N ARG A 103 14.17 0.47 -7.28
CA ARG A 103 13.17 0.68 -6.23
C ARG A 103 12.61 -0.63 -5.71
N VAL A 104 12.44 -0.72 -4.39
CA VAL A 104 11.82 -1.87 -3.71
C VAL A 104 10.48 -1.44 -3.13
N VAL A 105 9.45 -2.24 -3.37
CA VAL A 105 8.08 -2.04 -2.86
C VAL A 105 7.55 -3.40 -2.41
N THR A 106 6.89 -3.44 -1.26
CA THR A 106 6.16 -4.63 -0.80
C THR A 106 4.67 -4.52 -1.05
N ASN A 107 4.03 -5.68 -1.19
CA ASN A 107 2.60 -5.87 -1.02
C ASN A 107 2.34 -7.30 -0.49
N GLY A 108 1.09 -7.74 -0.44
CA GLY A 108 0.70 -9.07 0.00
C GLY A 108 -0.23 -9.75 -0.99
N MET A 109 -0.14 -11.07 -1.03
CA MET A 109 -0.98 -11.93 -1.84
C MET A 109 -1.32 -13.20 -1.06
N SER A 110 -2.49 -13.77 -1.32
CA SER A 110 -2.79 -15.16 -0.95
C SER A 110 -3.42 -15.85 -2.16
N GLN A 111 -3.13 -17.14 -2.31
CA GLN A 111 -3.94 -18.01 -3.16
C GLN A 111 -5.32 -18.23 -2.52
N TYR A 112 -6.29 -18.70 -3.30
CA TYR A 112 -7.62 -19.05 -2.77
C TYR A 112 -7.54 -20.03 -1.60
N SER A 113 -6.62 -21.01 -1.68
CA SER A 113 -6.40 -22.02 -0.63
C SER A 113 -5.89 -21.45 0.69
N ARG A 114 -5.22 -20.27 0.68
CA ARG A 114 -4.61 -19.64 1.87
C ARG A 114 -3.78 -20.62 2.70
N ALA A 115 -2.95 -21.42 2.02
CA ALA A 115 -2.27 -22.56 2.60
C ALA A 115 -0.75 -22.38 2.75
N GLU A 116 -0.21 -21.18 2.47
CA GLU A 116 1.20 -20.91 2.71
C GLU A 116 1.50 -20.83 4.22
N ARG A 117 2.78 -20.98 4.57
CA ARG A 117 3.26 -21.08 5.96
C ARG A 117 2.95 -19.85 6.81
N ASN A 118 2.96 -18.65 6.20
CA ASN A 118 2.92 -17.39 6.93
C ASN A 118 1.60 -16.64 6.75
N ALA A 119 1.11 -16.03 7.83
CA ALA A 119 0.19 -14.91 7.76
C ALA A 119 1.01 -13.64 7.51
N ASN A 120 0.53 -12.76 6.63
CA ASN A 120 1.17 -11.44 6.48
C ASN A 120 0.18 -10.28 6.42
N SER A 121 0.60 -9.10 6.84
CA SER A 121 -0.14 -7.84 6.60
C SER A 121 0.82 -6.67 6.56
N ALA A 122 0.42 -5.57 5.93
CA ALA A 122 1.15 -4.33 6.05
C ALA A 122 0.79 -3.67 7.39
N ILE A 123 1.79 -3.36 8.23
CA ILE A 123 1.63 -2.56 9.43
C ILE A 123 2.06 -1.14 9.10
N VAL A 124 1.08 -0.27 8.92
CA VAL A 124 1.27 1.04 8.28
C VAL A 124 0.84 2.18 9.18
N VAL A 125 1.42 3.35 8.95
CA VAL A 125 1.13 4.60 9.63
C VAL A 125 0.77 5.68 8.63
N GLY A 126 -0.22 6.51 9.00
CA GLY A 126 -0.65 7.65 8.18
C GLY A 126 0.43 8.73 8.05
N ILE A 127 0.58 9.23 6.82
CA ILE A 127 1.41 10.38 6.48
C ILE A 127 0.63 11.41 5.66
N SER A 128 0.94 12.69 5.86
CA SER A 128 0.18 13.82 5.31
C SER A 128 1.07 14.88 4.65
N PRO A 129 0.59 15.48 3.54
CA PRO A 129 1.26 16.63 2.93
C PRO A 129 1.33 17.80 3.92
N GLU A 130 2.28 18.69 3.70
CA GLU A 130 2.61 19.88 4.54
C GLU A 130 3.16 19.57 5.94
N HIS A 131 2.99 18.35 6.43
CA HIS A 131 3.55 17.89 7.71
C HIS A 131 4.74 16.95 7.53
N ASP A 132 4.60 15.94 6.66
CA ASP A 132 5.61 14.89 6.50
C ASP A 132 6.45 15.06 5.22
N TYR A 133 5.90 15.80 4.25
CA TYR A 133 6.51 16.11 2.96
C TYR A 133 5.87 17.39 2.39
N PRO A 134 6.45 18.02 1.34
CA PRO A 134 5.90 19.25 0.78
C PRO A 134 4.44 19.14 0.33
N GLY A 135 3.74 20.28 0.21
CA GLY A 135 2.30 20.33 -0.10
C GLY A 135 1.95 20.37 -1.60
N ASP A 136 2.92 20.46 -2.51
CA ASP A 136 2.61 20.47 -3.94
C ASP A 136 2.07 19.11 -4.44
N PRO A 137 1.27 19.08 -5.52
CA PRO A 137 0.47 17.91 -5.88
C PRO A 137 1.28 16.62 -6.08
N LEU A 138 2.54 16.71 -6.52
CA LEU A 138 3.38 15.54 -6.81
C LEU A 138 4.36 15.20 -5.66
N ALA A 139 4.34 15.94 -4.55
CA ALA A 139 5.25 15.74 -3.44
C ALA A 139 5.13 14.34 -2.81
N GLY A 140 3.91 13.81 -2.67
CA GLY A 140 3.70 12.46 -2.15
C GLY A 140 4.33 11.37 -3.03
N ILE A 141 4.32 11.53 -4.36
CA ILE A 141 4.98 10.60 -5.29
C ILE A 141 6.49 10.63 -5.11
N ARG A 142 7.09 11.82 -5.00
CA ARG A 142 8.53 11.97 -4.75
C ARG A 142 8.92 11.35 -3.41
N PHE A 143 8.12 11.57 -2.37
CA PHE A 143 8.33 10.95 -1.07
C PHE A 143 8.26 9.42 -1.13
N GLN A 144 7.29 8.84 -1.85
CA GLN A 144 7.26 7.39 -2.08
C GLN A 144 8.52 6.90 -2.80
N ARG A 145 8.94 7.58 -3.88
CA ARG A 145 10.15 7.21 -4.63
C ARG A 145 11.41 7.27 -3.75
N GLU A 146 11.50 8.24 -2.85
CA GLU A 146 12.60 8.36 -1.89
C GLU A 146 12.68 7.13 -0.99
N LEU A 147 11.57 6.76 -0.35
CA LEU A 147 11.49 5.57 0.51
C LEU A 147 11.82 4.28 -0.26
N GLU A 148 11.29 4.14 -1.47
CA GLU A 148 11.50 2.95 -2.30
C GLU A 148 12.94 2.82 -2.81
N SER A 149 13.58 3.94 -3.15
CA SER A 149 14.99 3.95 -3.57
C SER A 149 15.92 3.64 -2.40
N ASN A 150 15.62 4.21 -1.22
CA ASN A 150 16.36 3.89 0.00
C ASN A 150 16.21 2.41 0.37
N ALA A 151 15.00 1.84 0.26
CA ALA A 151 14.80 0.42 0.50
C ALA A 151 15.59 -0.47 -0.46
N TYR A 152 15.70 -0.10 -1.74
CA TYR A 152 16.56 -0.79 -2.70
C TYR A 152 18.05 -0.76 -2.30
N VAL A 153 18.55 0.38 -1.84
CA VAL A 153 19.93 0.52 -1.33
C VAL A 153 20.14 -0.33 -0.06
N LEU A 154 19.23 -0.23 0.91
CA LEU A 154 19.28 -1.04 2.14
C LEU A 154 19.22 -2.54 1.85
N GLY A 155 18.43 -2.91 0.84
CA GLY A 155 18.29 -4.25 0.27
C GLY A 155 19.54 -4.78 -0.44
N GLY A 156 20.51 -3.92 -0.78
CA GLY A 156 21.76 -4.32 -1.43
C GLY A 156 21.74 -4.19 -2.95
N GLU A 157 20.87 -3.32 -3.49
CA GLU A 157 20.84 -2.95 -4.91
C GLU A 157 20.61 -4.13 -5.88
N ASN A 158 19.97 -5.19 -5.40
CA ASN A 158 19.71 -6.42 -6.14
C ASN A 158 18.22 -6.83 -6.14
N TYR A 159 17.34 -5.91 -5.73
CA TYR A 159 15.90 -6.12 -5.50
C TYR A 159 15.52 -7.04 -4.34
N ASP A 160 16.49 -7.48 -3.53
CA ASP A 160 16.15 -8.01 -2.21
C ASP A 160 15.54 -6.91 -1.35
N ALA A 161 14.56 -7.28 -0.51
CA ALA A 161 13.96 -6.35 0.41
C ALA A 161 14.77 -6.22 1.71
N PRO A 162 14.94 -5.01 2.28
CA PRO A 162 15.48 -4.87 3.61
C PRO A 162 14.54 -5.54 4.62
N ALA A 163 15.07 -6.32 5.54
CA ALA A 163 14.25 -7.05 6.51
C ALA A 163 14.89 -7.06 7.89
N GLN A 164 14.07 -7.22 8.93
CA GLN A 164 14.54 -7.33 10.31
C GLN A 164 13.55 -8.14 11.14
N LYS A 165 14.04 -8.95 12.08
CA LYS A 165 13.17 -9.62 13.04
C LYS A 165 12.52 -8.60 13.97
N ILE A 166 11.27 -8.86 14.35
CA ILE A 166 10.50 -8.02 15.27
C ILE A 166 11.28 -7.78 16.57
N GLY A 167 11.89 -8.83 17.13
CA GLY A 167 12.64 -8.73 18.38
C GLY A 167 13.81 -7.74 18.32
N ASP A 168 14.54 -7.72 17.21
CA ASP A 168 15.69 -6.83 17.02
C ASP A 168 15.22 -5.40 16.69
N PHE A 169 14.19 -5.28 15.85
CA PHE A 169 13.59 -3.99 15.50
C PHE A 169 13.07 -3.23 16.72
N LEU A 170 12.40 -3.93 17.64
CA LEU A 170 11.87 -3.34 18.88
C LEU A 170 12.98 -2.94 19.86
N LYS A 171 14.09 -3.68 19.91
CA LYS A 171 15.24 -3.37 20.78
C LYS A 171 16.17 -2.30 20.19
N GLY A 172 16.08 -2.04 18.89
CA GLY A 172 17.01 -1.15 18.19
C GLY A 172 18.39 -1.78 18.01
N ASN A 173 18.46 -3.11 17.96
CA ASN A 173 19.71 -3.84 17.79
C ASN A 173 20.03 -4.06 16.30
N ASP A 174 21.31 -4.31 16.02
CA ASP A 174 21.72 -4.86 14.74
C ASP A 174 20.95 -6.14 14.43
N PRO A 175 20.60 -6.38 13.15
CA PRO A 175 19.82 -7.55 12.76
C PRO A 175 20.56 -8.85 13.09
N SER A 176 19.92 -9.73 13.85
CA SER A 176 20.41 -11.09 14.08
C SER A 176 19.94 -12.04 12.97
N ALA A 177 20.52 -13.25 12.91
CA ALA A 177 20.13 -14.26 11.93
C ALA A 177 18.64 -14.62 12.01
N LEU A 178 18.09 -15.09 10.89
CA LEU A 178 16.70 -15.54 10.81
C LEU A 178 16.37 -16.58 11.90
N GLY A 179 15.15 -16.48 12.41
CA GLY A 179 14.60 -17.46 13.34
C GLY A 179 13.64 -18.40 12.62
N ASP A 180 12.57 -18.74 13.32
CA ASP A 180 11.58 -19.72 12.89
C ASP A 180 10.64 -19.25 11.76
N VAL A 181 10.57 -17.95 11.46
CA VAL A 181 9.77 -17.41 10.35
C VAL A 181 10.70 -17.16 9.18
N GLU A 182 10.50 -17.93 8.11
CA GLU A 182 11.22 -17.76 6.85
C GLU A 182 10.55 -16.69 5.99
N PRO A 183 11.33 -15.87 5.28
CA PRO A 183 10.79 -14.83 4.38
C PRO A 183 10.03 -15.46 3.22
N SER A 184 8.86 -14.90 2.90
CA SER A 184 8.14 -15.27 1.68
C SER A 184 8.41 -14.32 0.49
N PHE A 185 8.99 -13.15 0.75
CA PHE A 185 9.37 -12.19 -0.28
C PHE A 185 10.43 -12.76 -1.22
N THR A 186 10.17 -12.66 -2.52
CA THR A 186 11.09 -13.02 -3.62
C THR A 186 11.39 -11.78 -4.46
N PRO A 187 12.64 -11.55 -4.93
CA PRO A 187 13.75 -12.51 -5.08
C PRO A 187 14.41 -12.96 -3.76
N GLY A 188 14.39 -12.14 -2.73
CA GLY A 188 14.95 -12.47 -1.42
C GLY A 188 14.92 -11.28 -0.47
N ILE A 189 15.59 -11.42 0.67
CA ILE A 189 15.72 -10.35 1.67
C ILE A 189 17.16 -10.16 2.08
N LYS A 190 17.47 -8.94 2.52
CA LYS A 190 18.71 -8.61 3.22
C LYS A 190 18.41 -8.13 4.62
N LEU A 191 18.92 -8.86 5.60
CA LEU A 191 18.81 -8.47 7.00
C LEU A 191 19.57 -7.16 7.25
N THR A 192 18.87 -6.14 7.74
CA THR A 192 19.39 -4.79 7.97
C THR A 192 18.63 -4.10 9.11
N ASP A 193 19.05 -2.90 9.48
CA ASP A 193 18.34 -2.03 10.41
C ASP A 193 17.21 -1.27 9.70
N LEU A 194 15.96 -1.66 9.97
CA LEU A 194 14.76 -1.04 9.41
C LEU A 194 14.45 0.33 10.00
N SER A 195 15.12 0.77 11.07
CA SER A 195 14.96 2.15 11.55
C SER A 195 15.40 3.19 10.51
N LYS A 196 16.22 2.79 9.55
CA LYS A 196 16.68 3.62 8.42
C LYS A 196 15.72 3.63 7.23
N ALA A 197 14.66 2.82 7.25
CA ALA A 197 13.80 2.59 6.08
C ALA A 197 12.61 3.56 6.01
N LEU A 198 12.16 4.11 7.14
CA LEU A 198 11.03 5.04 7.23
C LEU A 198 11.41 6.24 8.12
N PRO A 199 10.65 7.36 8.09
CA PRO A 199 10.87 8.49 8.98
C PRO A 199 10.77 8.11 10.47
N ASP A 200 11.51 8.82 11.32
CA ASP A 200 11.61 8.52 12.76
C ASP A 200 10.24 8.40 13.46
N PHE A 201 9.30 9.29 13.15
CA PHE A 201 7.95 9.25 13.75
C PHE A 201 7.18 7.97 13.39
N ALA A 202 7.45 7.40 12.21
CA ALA A 202 6.82 6.17 11.73
C ALA A 202 7.44 4.97 12.43
N ILE A 203 8.77 4.95 12.55
CA ILE A 203 9.51 3.92 13.28
C ILE A 203 9.08 3.89 14.76
N GLU A 204 9.01 5.05 15.42
CA GLU A 204 8.55 5.18 16.80
C GLU A 204 7.13 4.64 16.96
N ALA A 205 6.20 5.05 16.08
CA ALA A 205 4.81 4.61 16.14
C ALA A 205 4.67 3.09 15.95
N ILE A 206 5.37 2.51 14.97
CA ILE A 206 5.33 1.05 14.72
C ILE A 206 5.95 0.28 15.89
N ARG A 207 7.04 0.77 16.48
CA ARG A 207 7.65 0.18 17.69
C ARG A 207 6.70 0.20 18.89
N GLU A 208 5.89 1.26 19.04
CA GLU A 208 4.86 1.30 20.08
C GLU A 208 3.69 0.35 19.78
N ALA A 209 3.27 0.28 18.51
CA ALA A 209 2.08 -0.45 18.10
C ALA A 209 2.24 -1.97 18.14
N ILE A 210 3.39 -2.53 17.76
CA ILE A 210 3.58 -3.99 17.71
C ILE A 210 3.35 -4.65 19.09
N PRO A 211 3.94 -4.18 20.20
CA PRO A 211 3.61 -4.70 21.54
C PRO A 211 2.15 -4.45 21.96
N ALA A 212 1.52 -3.36 21.49
CA ALA A 212 0.10 -3.13 21.74
C ALA A 212 -0.79 -4.13 20.97
N PHE A 213 -0.36 -4.57 19.79
CA PHE A 213 -1.01 -5.62 19.01
C PHE A 213 -0.83 -7.00 19.64
N ASP A 214 0.31 -7.28 20.28
CA ASP A 214 0.53 -8.54 21.01
C ASP A 214 -0.49 -8.77 22.15
N LYS A 215 -0.95 -7.70 22.78
CA LYS A 215 -2.03 -7.75 23.79
C LYS A 215 -3.39 -8.14 23.19
N LYS A 216 -3.57 -7.97 21.88
CA LYS A 216 -4.80 -8.31 21.14
C LYS A 216 -4.69 -9.69 20.50
N ILE A 217 -3.51 -10.05 20.01
CA ILE A 217 -3.20 -11.34 19.40
C ILE A 217 -1.88 -11.81 19.99
N LYS A 218 -1.95 -12.76 20.93
CA LYS A 218 -0.76 -13.27 21.62
C LYS A 218 0.22 -13.85 20.60
N GLY A 219 1.49 -13.42 20.67
CA GLY A 219 2.54 -13.86 19.75
C GLY A 219 2.75 -12.90 18.57
N PHE A 220 1.95 -11.84 18.44
CA PHE A 220 2.15 -10.82 17.41
C PHE A 220 3.48 -10.07 17.56
N ALA A 221 3.96 -9.87 18.79
CA ALA A 221 5.30 -9.33 19.06
C ALA A 221 6.36 -10.44 19.25
N GLY A 222 6.09 -11.65 18.76
CA GLY A 222 7.03 -12.78 18.82
C GLY A 222 8.38 -12.39 18.19
N ALA A 223 9.48 -12.66 18.91
CA ALA A 223 10.81 -12.16 18.55
C ALA A 223 11.28 -12.59 17.15
N ASP A 224 10.84 -13.77 16.70
CA ASP A 224 11.19 -14.34 15.40
C ASP A 224 10.26 -13.94 14.26
N GLY A 225 9.17 -13.21 14.53
CA GLY A 225 8.36 -12.62 13.46
C GLY A 225 9.21 -11.69 12.60
N LEU A 226 8.86 -11.57 11.32
CA LEU A 226 9.70 -10.89 10.34
C LEU A 226 9.03 -9.61 9.85
N LEU A 227 9.79 -8.52 9.78
CA LEU A 227 9.40 -7.29 9.09
C LEU A 227 10.17 -7.21 7.77
N THR A 228 9.47 -6.91 6.68
CA THR A 228 10.02 -6.98 5.32
C THR A 228 9.67 -5.72 4.51
N GLY A 229 10.69 -5.20 3.83
CA GLY A 229 10.66 -4.16 2.81
C GLY A 229 10.01 -2.84 3.24
N VAL A 230 9.44 -2.10 2.29
CA VAL A 230 8.63 -0.91 2.54
C VAL A 230 7.31 -0.99 1.77
N GLU A 231 6.20 -0.86 2.48
CA GLU A 231 4.86 -0.80 1.89
C GLU A 231 4.51 0.68 1.65
N THR A 232 4.78 1.20 0.46
CA THR A 232 4.70 2.64 0.17
C THR A 232 3.45 3.07 -0.58
N ARG A 233 2.68 2.12 -1.12
CA ARG A 233 1.62 2.37 -2.11
C ARG A 233 0.26 1.85 -1.64
N THR A 234 -0.17 2.26 -0.44
CA THR A 234 -1.45 1.80 0.17
C THR A 234 -2.70 2.48 -0.40
N SER A 235 -2.54 3.68 -0.96
CA SER A 235 -3.58 4.43 -1.70
C SER A 235 -2.90 5.54 -2.51
N SER A 236 -3.66 6.24 -3.35
CA SER A 236 -3.09 7.31 -4.18
C SER A 236 -2.53 8.48 -3.35
N PRO A 237 -1.30 8.93 -3.67
CA PRO A 237 -0.72 10.15 -3.10
C PRO A 237 -1.30 11.43 -3.73
N VAL A 238 -2.18 11.30 -4.73
CA VAL A 238 -2.84 12.41 -5.42
C VAL A 238 -4.35 12.25 -5.43
N CYS A 239 -5.05 13.37 -5.48
CA CYS A 239 -6.46 13.45 -5.84
C CYS A 239 -6.56 14.20 -7.17
N ILE A 240 -6.96 13.51 -8.24
CA ILE A 240 -7.25 14.15 -9.53
C ILE A 240 -8.71 14.58 -9.47
N LYS A 241 -8.92 15.78 -8.91
CA LYS A 241 -10.24 16.20 -8.45
C LYS A 241 -11.25 16.24 -9.60
N ARG A 242 -12.40 15.63 -9.36
CA ARG A 242 -13.55 15.63 -10.27
C ARG A 242 -14.79 16.22 -9.61
N GLY A 243 -15.69 16.76 -10.42
CA GLY A 243 -16.97 17.29 -10.00
C GLY A 243 -18.01 16.21 -9.72
N LYS A 244 -19.25 16.63 -9.42
CA LYS A 244 -20.40 15.71 -9.27
C LYS A 244 -20.80 15.04 -10.59
N ASP A 245 -20.37 15.62 -11.71
CA ASP A 245 -20.48 15.12 -13.07
C ASP A 245 -19.39 14.09 -13.43
N TYR A 246 -18.53 13.73 -12.47
CA TYR A 246 -17.41 12.80 -12.63
C TYR A 246 -16.30 13.27 -13.58
N GLN A 247 -16.37 14.51 -14.08
CA GLN A 247 -15.34 15.10 -14.92
C GLN A 247 -14.32 15.86 -14.10
N SER A 248 -13.08 15.93 -14.59
CA SER A 248 -12.04 16.79 -14.02
C SER A 248 -12.55 18.23 -13.91
N VAL A 249 -12.27 18.85 -12.76
CA VAL A 249 -12.77 20.20 -12.45
C VAL A 249 -12.30 21.29 -13.41
N ASN A 250 -11.24 21.04 -14.19
CA ASN A 250 -10.71 21.99 -15.17
C ASN A 250 -10.50 21.41 -16.59
N LEU A 251 -10.97 20.20 -16.87
CA LEU A 251 -10.89 19.57 -18.20
C LEU A 251 -12.16 18.78 -18.51
N LYS A 252 -13.07 19.39 -19.28
CA LYS A 252 -14.31 18.74 -19.73
C LYS A 252 -14.01 17.54 -20.65
N GLY A 253 -14.83 16.50 -20.55
CA GLY A 253 -14.65 15.26 -21.29
C GLY A 253 -13.63 14.29 -20.69
N PHE A 254 -12.94 14.68 -19.61
CA PHE A 254 -11.95 13.85 -18.93
C PHE A 254 -12.49 13.40 -17.57
N PHE A 255 -12.55 12.10 -17.33
CA PHE A 255 -13.21 11.47 -16.18
C PHE A 255 -12.19 10.72 -15.30
N PRO A 256 -11.61 11.36 -14.27
CA PRO A 256 -10.74 10.71 -13.30
C PRO A 256 -11.50 9.61 -12.54
N ALA A 257 -10.94 8.41 -12.43
CA ALA A 257 -11.61 7.25 -11.85
C ALA A 257 -10.69 6.33 -11.04
N GLY A 258 -11.31 5.54 -10.17
CA GLY A 258 -10.67 4.48 -9.40
C GLY A 258 -9.64 4.99 -8.40
N GLU A 259 -8.73 4.08 -8.01
CA GLU A 259 -7.78 4.36 -6.93
C GLU A 259 -6.76 5.41 -7.35
N GLY A 260 -6.31 5.42 -8.61
CA GLY A 260 -5.33 6.38 -9.11
C GLY A 260 -5.79 7.83 -8.98
N ALA A 261 -7.08 8.10 -9.24
CA ALA A 261 -7.66 9.42 -9.08
C ALA A 261 -7.97 9.79 -7.62
N GLY A 262 -7.85 8.84 -6.67
CA GLY A 262 -8.14 9.06 -5.26
C GLY A 262 -9.59 8.76 -4.84
N TYR A 263 -10.39 8.08 -5.67
CA TYR A 263 -11.82 7.83 -5.46
C TYR A 263 -12.19 6.38 -5.09
N ALA A 264 -11.20 5.51 -4.91
CA ALA A 264 -11.36 4.14 -4.46
C ALA A 264 -10.15 3.69 -3.62
N GLY A 265 -10.24 2.53 -2.95
CA GLY A 265 -9.17 1.99 -2.09
C GLY A 265 -9.14 0.47 -2.04
N GLY A 266 -9.48 -0.17 -3.16
CA GLY A 266 -9.51 -1.63 -3.30
C GLY A 266 -10.42 -2.08 -4.44
N ILE A 267 -10.29 -3.35 -4.84
CA ILE A 267 -10.90 -3.95 -6.04
C ILE A 267 -12.39 -3.62 -6.17
N LEU A 268 -13.19 -3.95 -5.15
CA LEU A 268 -14.65 -3.74 -5.21
C LEU A 268 -15.01 -2.26 -5.32
N SER A 269 -14.38 -1.40 -4.52
CA SER A 269 -14.64 0.04 -4.57
C SER A 269 -14.22 0.67 -5.90
N ALA A 270 -13.13 0.19 -6.50
CA ALA A 270 -12.67 0.65 -7.81
C ALA A 270 -13.61 0.20 -8.94
N GLY A 271 -14.13 -1.03 -8.84
CA GLY A 271 -15.16 -1.52 -9.76
C GLY A 271 -16.48 -0.73 -9.65
N ILE A 272 -16.93 -0.44 -8.43
CA ILE A 272 -18.11 0.42 -8.20
C ILE A 272 -17.90 1.82 -8.78
N ASP A 273 -16.71 2.40 -8.60
CA ASP A 273 -16.39 3.70 -9.18
C ASP A 273 -16.40 3.66 -10.71
N GLY A 274 -15.85 2.59 -11.31
CA GLY A 274 -15.87 2.36 -12.74
C GLY A 274 -17.28 2.32 -13.33
N ILE A 275 -18.24 1.66 -12.65
CA ILE A 275 -19.64 1.64 -13.06
C ILE A 275 -20.23 3.06 -13.08
N LYS A 276 -20.05 3.81 -11.99
CA LYS A 276 -20.56 5.19 -11.86
C LYS A 276 -19.99 6.14 -12.92
N VAL A 277 -18.69 6.00 -13.22
CA VAL A 277 -18.03 6.80 -14.24
C VAL A 277 -18.54 6.43 -15.63
N ALA A 278 -18.77 5.15 -15.92
CA ALA A 278 -19.35 4.72 -17.18
C ALA A 278 -20.79 5.25 -17.36
N GLU A 279 -21.60 5.22 -16.30
CA GLU A 279 -22.96 5.81 -16.30
C GLU A 279 -22.92 7.32 -16.56
N ALA A 280 -22.05 8.05 -15.85
CA ALA A 280 -21.90 9.51 -16.02
C ALA A 280 -21.40 9.89 -17.43
N LEU A 281 -20.43 9.14 -17.96
CA LEU A 281 -19.93 9.31 -19.32
C LEU A 281 -21.05 9.07 -20.35
N ALA A 282 -21.84 8.01 -20.18
CA ALA A 282 -22.96 7.71 -21.08
C ALA A 282 -24.02 8.83 -21.06
N LEU A 283 -24.35 9.37 -19.89
CA LEU A 283 -25.26 10.51 -19.76
C LEU A 283 -24.72 11.75 -20.47
N ALA A 284 -23.44 12.07 -20.28
CA ALA A 284 -22.79 13.21 -20.96
C ALA A 284 -22.80 13.04 -22.49
N MET A 285 -22.64 11.81 -23.00
CA MET A 285 -22.77 11.53 -24.43
C MET A 285 -24.20 11.73 -24.94
N VAL A 286 -25.21 11.31 -24.17
CA VAL A 286 -26.62 11.47 -24.53
C VAL A 286 -27.02 12.95 -24.54
N GLU A 287 -26.57 13.73 -23.57
CA GLU A 287 -26.81 15.18 -23.51
C GLU A 287 -26.19 15.90 -24.71
N ASP A 288 -24.90 15.66 -25.01
CA ASP A 288 -24.22 16.26 -26.17
C ASP A 288 -24.88 15.86 -27.50
N LEU A 289 -25.45 14.66 -27.61
CA LEU A 289 -26.21 14.21 -28.79
C LEU A 289 -27.57 14.90 -28.92
N ALA A 290 -28.20 15.28 -27.81
CA ALA A 290 -29.47 15.98 -27.82
C ALA A 290 -29.31 17.48 -28.14
N GLU A 291 -28.13 18.05 -27.90
CA GLU A 291 -27.78 19.44 -28.21
C GLU A 291 -27.22 19.65 -29.63
N ALA A 292 -26.89 18.57 -30.35
CA ALA A 292 -26.32 18.58 -31.71
C ALA A 292 -27.40 18.59 -32.81
#